data_AF-A0A3D5GFL9-F1
#
_entry.id   AF-A0A3D5GFL9-F1
#
_cell.length_a   1.000
_cell.length_b   1.000
_cell.length_c   1.000
_cell.angle_alpha   90.00
_cell.angle_beta   90.00
_cell.angle_gamma   90.00
#
_symmetry.space_group_name_H-M   'P 1'
#
loop_
_entity.id
_entity.type
_entity.pdbx_description
1 polymer ?
#
loop_
_entity_poly.entity_id
_entity_poly.type
_entity_poly.pdbx_seq_one_letter_code
_entity_poly.pdbx_strand_id
1 'polypeptide(L)'
;MEGAAEDGEIARFPELTGARLPADTARSELPTDGVPIRLAATVMLVDDRPDLHVLALRRTDASTFVAGHTLFPGGAVDDGDLDRRWVDLVVTPKVEPPALVDPLALRLAAVRETIEEVGIALGVERGDRSDELVARRIDLETNRVTLLDLATASIAGGGPKFDLSVLYPVARWVTPMAENKRYDTAFFLALCPSGVEPVVDGREAVHAEWCRPADALARWEAGELTMVSPTVSMFQCLATYSTATEVLAAAVKPGQARQASVLDETSDLVRFEGDVDFEGPGRRLTLGWVWLESGSVA
;
A
#
# COMPACT_ATOMS: atom_id res chain seq x y z
N MET A 1 49.96 29.75 12.86
CA MET A 1 48.74 29.07 13.34
C MET A 1 47.68 29.32 12.29
N GLU A 2 47.70 28.49 11.25
CA GLU A 2 46.64 28.41 10.25
C GLU A 2 46.26 26.92 10.23
N GLY A 3 45.11 26.61 10.83
CA GLY A 3 44.51 25.29 10.76
C GLY A 3 43.57 25.28 9.57
N ALA A 4 43.99 24.62 8.49
CA ALA A 4 43.11 24.30 7.38
C ALA A 4 41.99 23.40 7.89
N ALA A 5 40.74 23.83 7.65
CA ALA A 5 39.59 22.97 7.77
C ALA A 5 39.68 21.95 6.63
N GLU A 6 39.79 20.67 6.99
CA GLU A 6 39.65 19.58 6.04
C GLU A 6 38.20 19.56 5.55
N ASP A 7 38.02 19.88 4.26
CA ASP A 7 36.78 19.68 3.54
C ASP A 7 36.41 18.20 3.64
N GLY A 8 35.38 17.90 4.44
CA GLY A 8 34.73 16.61 4.49
C GLY A 8 34.07 16.34 3.14
N GLU A 9 34.77 15.60 2.29
CA GLU A 9 34.25 15.06 1.04
C GLU A 9 33.01 14.21 1.38
N ILE A 10 31.82 14.78 1.17
CA ILE A 10 30.56 14.03 1.21
C ILE A 10 30.73 12.95 0.15
N ALA A 11 30.86 11.69 0.60
CA ALA A 11 30.93 10.56 -0.29
C ALA A 11 29.74 10.64 -1.25
N ARG A 12 30.03 10.96 -2.52
CA ARG A 12 29.06 10.83 -3.60
C ARG A 12 28.78 9.34 -3.72
N PHE A 13 27.72 8.90 -3.07
CA PHE A 13 27.18 7.56 -3.29
C PHE A 13 26.93 7.42 -4.79
N PRO A 14 27.39 6.33 -5.43
CA PRO A 14 27.05 6.11 -6.82
C PRO A 14 25.52 6.11 -6.93
N GLU A 15 25.02 6.88 -7.89
CA GLU A 15 23.63 6.88 -8.33
C GLU A 15 23.18 5.44 -8.61
N LEU A 16 22.65 4.75 -7.60
CA LEU A 16 21.92 3.48 -7.78
C LEU A 16 20.50 3.74 -8.32
N THR A 17 20.23 4.97 -8.79
CA THR A 17 19.13 5.29 -9.69
C THR A 17 19.39 4.58 -11.01
N GLY A 18 18.80 3.39 -11.21
CA GLY A 18 18.92 2.64 -12.46
C GLY A 18 19.44 1.21 -12.35
N ALA A 19 19.72 0.69 -11.15
CA ALA A 19 20.04 -0.74 -11.02
C ALA A 19 18.76 -1.59 -11.14
N ARG A 20 18.79 -2.60 -12.03
CA ARG A 20 17.81 -3.68 -12.02
C ARG A 20 18.02 -4.51 -10.77
N LEU A 21 17.21 -4.26 -9.75
CA LEU A 21 17.25 -4.99 -8.49
C LEU A 21 16.14 -6.05 -8.47
N PRO A 22 16.43 -7.28 -7.99
CA PRO A 22 15.41 -8.29 -7.77
C PRO A 22 14.32 -7.80 -6.81
N ALA A 23 13.07 -8.20 -7.03
CA ALA A 23 11.96 -7.80 -6.18
C ALA A 23 12.12 -8.27 -4.71
N ASP A 24 12.87 -9.36 -4.50
CA ASP A 24 13.22 -9.92 -3.20
C ASP A 24 14.46 -9.31 -2.55
N THR A 25 14.98 -8.21 -3.10
CA THR A 25 16.07 -7.44 -2.46
C THR A 25 15.66 -7.04 -1.05
N ALA A 26 16.45 -7.46 -0.06
CA ALA A 26 16.13 -7.19 1.33
C ALA A 26 16.23 -5.67 1.61
N ARG A 27 15.40 -5.16 2.53
CA ARG A 27 15.41 -3.73 2.88
C ARG A 27 16.80 -3.23 3.30
N SER A 28 17.58 -4.07 3.99
CA SER A 28 18.95 -3.78 4.41
C SER A 28 19.97 -3.69 3.25
N GLU A 29 19.61 -4.19 2.08
CA GLU A 29 20.44 -4.20 0.86
C GLU A 29 20.05 -3.08 -0.11
N LEU A 30 18.96 -2.35 0.19
CA LEU A 30 18.50 -1.24 -0.62
C LEU A 30 19.44 -0.02 -0.51
N PRO A 31 19.56 0.78 -1.58
CA PRO A 31 20.30 2.04 -1.53
C PRO A 31 19.77 2.96 -0.42
N THR A 32 20.70 3.47 0.40
CA THR A 32 20.41 4.36 1.52
C THR A 32 21.29 5.60 1.50
N ASP A 33 20.66 6.72 1.82
CA ASP A 33 21.24 8.04 2.06
C ASP A 33 21.32 8.35 3.58
N GLY A 34 21.14 7.33 4.43
CA GLY A 34 21.09 7.46 5.89
C GLY A 34 19.69 7.76 6.44
N VAL A 35 18.69 8.06 5.59
CA VAL A 35 17.30 8.19 6.01
C VAL A 35 16.71 6.78 6.27
N PRO A 36 16.17 6.51 7.47
CA PRO A 36 15.56 5.22 7.76
C PRO A 36 14.38 4.91 6.83
N ILE A 37 14.38 3.70 6.26
CA ILE A 37 13.28 3.17 5.45
C ILE A 37 12.33 2.41 6.39
N ARG A 38 11.11 2.92 6.60
CA ARG A 38 10.10 2.29 7.48
C ARG A 38 9.23 1.32 6.68
N LEU A 39 8.83 0.20 7.28
CA LEU A 39 7.84 -0.67 6.66
C LEU A 39 6.47 0.04 6.66
N ALA A 40 5.72 -0.12 5.58
CA ALA A 40 4.36 0.37 5.46
C ALA A 40 3.50 -0.60 4.66
N ALA A 41 2.19 -0.51 4.83
CA ALA A 41 1.24 -1.31 4.08
C ALA A 41 0.09 -0.45 3.59
N THR A 42 -0.40 -0.78 2.40
CA THR A 42 -1.53 -0.10 1.75
C THR A 42 -2.49 -1.15 1.19
N VAL A 43 -3.79 -0.91 1.26
CA VAL A 43 -4.83 -1.85 0.83
C VAL A 43 -5.73 -1.23 -0.25
N MET A 44 -5.73 -1.82 -1.44
CA MET A 44 -6.76 -1.57 -2.45
C MET A 44 -7.97 -2.44 -2.15
N LEU A 45 -9.00 -1.84 -1.55
CA LEU A 45 -10.30 -2.49 -1.40
C LEU A 45 -11.08 -2.39 -2.71
N VAL A 46 -11.48 -3.53 -3.25
CA VAL A 46 -12.25 -3.62 -4.50
C VAL A 46 -13.65 -4.20 -4.28
N ASP A 47 -14.59 -3.72 -5.08
CA ASP A 47 -16.00 -4.12 -5.05
C ASP A 47 -16.63 -3.92 -6.44
N ASP A 48 -17.65 -4.69 -6.77
CA ASP A 48 -18.38 -4.56 -8.03
C ASP A 48 -19.61 -3.66 -7.85
N ARG A 49 -19.64 -2.52 -8.56
CA ARG A 49 -20.64 -1.45 -8.35
C ARG A 49 -21.17 -0.79 -9.64
N PRO A 50 -21.76 -1.50 -10.63
CA PRO A 50 -21.90 -2.95 -10.85
C PRO A 50 -20.70 -3.61 -11.54
N ASP A 51 -19.70 -2.82 -11.91
CA ASP A 51 -18.39 -3.19 -12.45
C ASP A 51 -17.27 -2.82 -11.46
N LEU A 52 -16.02 -3.16 -11.77
CA LEU A 52 -14.91 -2.99 -10.83
C LEU A 52 -14.73 -1.55 -10.36
N HIS A 53 -14.86 -1.35 -9.05
CA HIS A 53 -14.48 -0.13 -8.36
C HIS A 53 -13.42 -0.43 -7.30
N VAL A 54 -12.60 0.58 -7.01
CA VAL A 54 -11.65 0.58 -5.91
C VAL A 54 -11.94 1.75 -4.97
N LEU A 55 -11.80 1.52 -3.67
CA LEU A 55 -11.94 2.55 -2.67
C LEU A 55 -10.72 3.47 -2.68
N ALA A 56 -10.93 4.74 -3.01
CA ALA A 56 -9.91 5.78 -2.97
C ALA A 56 -10.22 6.79 -1.87
N LEU A 57 -9.17 7.25 -1.18
CA LEU A 57 -9.23 8.28 -0.16
C LEU A 57 -8.60 9.56 -0.67
N ARG A 58 -9.07 10.70 -0.14
CA ARG A 58 -8.47 12.01 -0.35
C ARG A 58 -8.08 12.63 0.98
N ARG A 59 -6.79 12.95 1.11
CA ARG A 59 -6.24 13.61 2.30
C ARG A 59 -6.64 15.07 2.40
N THR A 60 -6.66 15.61 3.62
CA THR A 60 -6.78 17.05 3.85
C THR A 60 -5.52 17.76 3.38
N ASP A 61 -5.65 18.69 2.45
CA ASP A 61 -4.64 19.74 2.29
C ASP A 61 -4.92 20.83 3.30
N ALA A 62 -4.00 21.04 4.24
CA ALA A 62 -4.06 22.18 5.16
C ALA A 62 -3.92 23.55 4.43
N SER A 63 -3.75 23.57 3.10
CA SER A 63 -3.62 24.79 2.31
C SER A 63 -4.19 24.65 0.89
N THR A 64 -5.22 25.45 0.60
CA THR A 64 -5.55 26.06 -0.72
C THR A 64 -5.85 25.15 -1.93
N PHE A 65 -7.15 25.05 -2.26
CA PHE A 65 -7.77 25.02 -3.61
C PHE A 65 -7.28 24.05 -4.71
N VAL A 66 -6.29 23.20 -4.43
CA VAL A 66 -5.96 22.00 -5.20
C VAL A 66 -6.33 20.79 -4.35
N ALA A 67 -6.79 19.73 -5.01
CA ALA A 67 -7.25 18.53 -4.32
C ALA A 67 -6.06 17.75 -3.75
N GLY A 68 -6.08 17.54 -2.43
CA GLY A 68 -5.12 16.69 -1.72
C GLY A 68 -4.92 15.32 -2.35
N HIS A 69 -3.78 14.71 -2.05
CA HIS A 69 -3.35 13.45 -2.65
C HIS A 69 -4.43 12.37 -2.55
N THR A 70 -4.66 11.68 -3.67
CA THR A 70 -5.45 10.45 -3.75
C THR A 70 -4.58 9.26 -3.37
N LEU A 71 -5.09 8.42 -2.49
CA LEU A 71 -4.42 7.22 -1.96
C LEU A 71 -5.43 6.12 -1.65
N PHE A 72 -4.94 4.97 -1.22
CA PHE A 72 -5.73 3.90 -0.63
C PHE A 72 -5.47 3.83 0.88
N PRO A 73 -6.35 3.17 1.67
CA PRO A 73 -6.11 2.98 3.09
C PRO A 73 -4.73 2.40 3.39
N GLY A 74 -3.99 2.97 4.33
CA GLY A 74 -2.68 2.43 4.70
C GLY A 74 -1.75 3.38 5.45
N GLY A 75 -0.70 2.79 6.01
CA GLY A 75 0.25 3.50 6.86
C GLY A 75 1.44 2.67 7.29
N ALA A 76 2.19 3.19 8.25
CA ALA A 76 3.42 2.55 8.72
C ALA A 76 3.11 1.32 9.58
N VAL A 77 4.01 0.34 9.59
CA VAL A 77 3.99 -0.74 10.58
C VAL A 77 4.35 -0.17 11.95
N ASP A 78 3.52 -0.45 12.95
CA ASP A 78 3.73 -0.04 14.33
C ASP A 78 4.22 -1.20 15.22
N ASP A 79 4.74 -0.88 16.41
CA ASP A 79 5.29 -1.88 17.34
C ASP A 79 4.28 -2.99 17.70
N GLY A 80 2.99 -2.64 17.75
CA GLY A 80 1.90 -3.59 18.00
C GLY A 80 1.71 -4.62 16.87
N ASP A 81 2.06 -4.27 15.63
CA ASP A 81 1.95 -5.15 14.46
C ASP A 81 3.12 -6.15 14.41
N LEU A 82 4.23 -5.84 15.09
CA LEU A 82 5.45 -6.66 15.17
C LEU A 82 5.43 -7.67 16.33
N ASP A 83 4.44 -7.61 17.21
CA ASP A 83 4.38 -8.44 18.41
C ASP A 83 4.17 -9.93 18.06
N ARG A 84 5.00 -10.79 18.66
CA ARG A 84 5.01 -12.23 18.38
C ARG A 84 3.73 -12.95 18.80
N ARG A 85 2.91 -12.37 19.68
CA ARG A 85 1.62 -12.95 20.10
C ARG A 85 0.65 -13.11 18.93
N TRP A 86 0.83 -12.36 17.84
CA TRP A 86 0.02 -12.50 16.64
C TRP A 86 0.07 -13.89 16.02
N VAL A 87 1.16 -14.63 16.16
CA VAL A 87 1.33 -15.98 15.57
C VAL A 87 0.21 -16.94 15.99
N ASP A 88 -0.32 -16.81 17.21
CA ASP A 88 -1.40 -17.66 17.72
C ASP A 88 -2.81 -17.09 17.47
N LEU A 89 -2.89 -15.89 16.89
CA LEU A 89 -4.14 -15.12 16.73
C LEU A 89 -4.58 -14.97 15.27
N VAL A 90 -3.77 -15.41 14.32
CA VAL A 90 -4.04 -15.20 12.89
C VAL A 90 -3.99 -16.50 12.09
N VAL A 91 -4.71 -16.51 10.97
CA VAL A 91 -4.44 -17.40 9.84
C VAL A 91 -3.69 -16.58 8.78
N THR A 92 -2.57 -17.08 8.29
CA THR A 92 -1.84 -16.46 7.17
C THR A 92 -1.98 -17.31 5.90
N PRO A 93 -1.78 -16.72 4.70
CA PRO A 93 -1.62 -17.52 3.50
C PRO A 93 -0.51 -18.57 3.67
N LYS A 94 -0.67 -19.72 2.98
CA LYS A 94 0.36 -20.79 2.98
C LYS A 94 1.56 -20.48 2.08
N VAL A 95 1.37 -19.56 1.13
CA VAL A 95 2.36 -19.17 0.13
C VAL A 95 2.44 -17.66 0.14
N GLU A 96 3.65 -17.15 0.24
CA GLU A 96 3.96 -15.73 0.17
C GLU A 96 4.72 -15.44 -1.13
N PRO A 97 4.58 -14.24 -1.72
CA PRO A 97 5.55 -13.79 -2.70
C PRO A 97 6.92 -13.76 -2.02
N PRO A 98 7.99 -14.11 -2.75
CA PRO A 98 9.35 -14.15 -2.18
C PRO A 98 9.88 -12.79 -1.70
N ALA A 99 9.14 -11.70 -1.93
CA ALA A 99 9.64 -10.33 -1.90
C ALA A 99 9.18 -9.46 -0.71
N LEU A 100 8.31 -9.94 0.17
CA LEU A 100 7.85 -9.17 1.33
C LEU A 100 8.72 -9.41 2.56
N VAL A 101 9.20 -8.33 3.17
CA VAL A 101 9.89 -8.33 4.47
C VAL A 101 8.84 -8.20 5.56
N ASP A 102 8.84 -9.11 6.54
CA ASP A 102 7.87 -9.16 7.64
C ASP A 102 6.39 -9.17 7.19
N PRO A 103 5.98 -10.15 6.35
CA PRO A 103 4.64 -10.19 5.73
C PRO A 103 3.47 -10.25 6.72
N LEU A 104 3.71 -10.75 7.94
CA LEU A 104 2.70 -10.74 9.01
C LEU A 104 2.43 -9.31 9.49
N ALA A 105 3.47 -8.56 9.83
CA ALA A 105 3.35 -7.20 10.34
C ALA A 105 2.76 -6.25 9.29
N LEU A 106 3.16 -6.41 8.03
CA LEU A 106 2.57 -5.66 6.91
C LEU A 106 1.06 -5.90 6.78
N ARG A 107 0.59 -7.15 6.91
CA ARG A 107 -0.85 -7.44 6.85
C ARG A 107 -1.61 -6.90 8.05
N LEU A 108 -1.02 -6.95 9.24
CA LEU A 108 -1.62 -6.39 10.44
C LEU A 108 -1.73 -4.87 10.37
N ALA A 109 -0.68 -4.19 9.89
CA ALA A 109 -0.73 -2.76 9.60
C ALA A 109 -1.83 -2.44 8.58
N ALA A 110 -1.92 -3.20 7.49
CA ALA A 110 -3.01 -3.07 6.51
C ALA A 110 -4.42 -3.20 7.15
N VAL A 111 -4.64 -4.20 8.03
CA VAL A 111 -5.93 -4.35 8.73
C VAL A 111 -6.19 -3.17 9.68
N ARG A 112 -5.19 -2.80 10.50
CA ARG A 112 -5.28 -1.71 11.47
C ARG A 112 -5.62 -0.40 10.78
N GLU A 113 -4.84 -0.01 9.78
CA GLU A 113 -5.01 1.24 9.02
C GLU A 113 -6.36 1.25 8.28
N THR A 114 -6.84 0.11 7.78
CA THR A 114 -8.19 0.06 7.16
C THR A 114 -9.30 0.31 8.18
N ILE A 115 -9.16 -0.16 9.43
CA ILE A 115 -10.11 0.14 10.50
C ILE A 115 -10.00 1.63 10.89
N GLU A 116 -8.78 2.12 11.08
CA GLU A 116 -8.47 3.50 11.48
C GLU A 116 -8.90 4.54 10.45
N GLU A 117 -8.65 4.33 9.16
CA GLU A 117 -8.90 5.34 8.14
C GLU A 117 -10.30 5.25 7.53
N VAL A 118 -10.89 4.05 7.43
CA VAL A 118 -12.18 3.85 6.74
C VAL A 118 -13.23 3.08 7.52
N GLY A 119 -12.92 2.60 8.73
CA GLY A 119 -13.89 1.87 9.56
C GLY A 119 -14.30 0.52 8.98
N ILE A 120 -13.40 -0.14 8.23
CA ILE A 120 -13.67 -1.47 7.65
C ILE A 120 -12.72 -2.49 8.28
N ALA A 121 -13.28 -3.51 8.92
CA ALA A 121 -12.50 -4.62 9.48
C ALA A 121 -12.34 -5.75 8.44
N LEU A 122 -11.09 -6.09 8.11
CA LEU A 122 -10.74 -7.16 7.18
C LEU A 122 -10.30 -8.42 7.93
N GLY A 123 -10.53 -9.58 7.31
CA GLY A 123 -10.09 -10.87 7.85
C GLY A 123 -10.84 -11.31 9.11
N VAL A 124 -11.98 -10.69 9.44
CA VAL A 124 -12.79 -11.10 10.61
C VAL A 124 -14.17 -11.54 10.18
N GLU A 125 -14.78 -12.43 10.95
CA GLU A 125 -16.19 -12.77 10.76
C GLU A 125 -17.07 -11.52 10.95
N ARG A 126 -18.06 -11.38 10.07
CA ARG A 126 -19.06 -10.30 10.13
C ARG A 126 -19.94 -10.43 11.36
N GLY A 127 -20.34 -9.28 11.89
CA GLY A 127 -21.29 -9.17 12.99
C GLY A 127 -20.60 -8.57 14.21
N ASP A 128 -20.93 -9.07 15.40
CA ASP A 128 -20.50 -8.48 16.67
C ASP A 128 -19.00 -8.19 16.73
N ARG A 129 -18.17 -9.06 16.13
CA ARG A 129 -16.72 -8.89 16.14
C ARG A 129 -16.21 -7.77 15.24
N SER A 130 -16.67 -7.70 14.00
CA SER A 130 -16.32 -6.59 13.10
C SER A 130 -16.81 -5.27 13.68
N ASP A 131 -18.01 -5.27 14.26
CA ASP A 131 -18.64 -4.08 14.80
C ASP A 131 -17.93 -3.59 16.06
N GLU A 132 -17.49 -4.51 16.94
CA GLU A 132 -16.67 -4.18 18.10
C GLU A 132 -15.35 -3.51 17.69
N LEU A 133 -14.64 -4.05 16.69
CA LEU A 133 -13.37 -3.48 16.21
C LEU A 133 -13.58 -2.07 15.66
N VAL A 134 -14.59 -1.88 14.82
CA VAL A 134 -14.92 -0.56 14.24
C VAL A 134 -15.38 0.42 15.33
N ALA A 135 -16.11 -0.03 16.35
CA ALA A 135 -16.50 0.82 17.48
C ALA A 135 -15.30 1.31 18.32
N ARG A 136 -14.17 0.58 18.28
CA ARG A 136 -12.91 0.96 18.97
C ARG A 136 -11.93 1.72 18.07
N ARG A 137 -12.31 2.03 16.83
CA ARG A 137 -11.50 2.77 15.86
C ARG A 137 -10.81 4.01 16.42
N ILE A 138 -11.53 4.91 17.09
CA ILE A 138 -10.94 6.15 17.64
C ILE A 138 -9.89 5.81 18.72
N ASP A 139 -10.07 4.72 19.46
CA ASP A 139 -9.09 4.28 20.46
C ASP A 139 -7.83 3.72 19.78
N LEU A 140 -7.96 3.04 18.63
CA LEU A 140 -6.86 2.57 17.79
C LEU A 140 -6.07 3.77 17.23
N GLU A 141 -6.75 4.70 16.54
CA GLU A 141 -6.17 5.92 15.97
C GLU A 141 -5.42 6.77 17.02
N THR A 142 -5.92 6.80 18.25
CA THR A 142 -5.32 7.59 19.35
C THR A 142 -4.34 6.78 20.19
N ASN A 143 -3.99 5.57 19.78
CA ASN A 143 -3.08 4.65 20.48
C ASN A 143 -3.50 4.39 21.95
N ARG A 144 -4.80 4.48 22.26
CA ARG A 144 -5.35 4.14 23.58
C ARG A 144 -5.51 2.64 23.77
N VAL A 145 -5.69 1.91 22.67
CA VAL A 145 -5.63 0.44 22.59
C VAL A 145 -4.88 0.05 21.32
N THR A 146 -4.21 -1.09 21.33
CA THR A 146 -3.67 -1.67 20.10
C THR A 146 -4.66 -2.66 19.49
N LEU A 147 -4.52 -2.95 18.20
CA LEU A 147 -5.30 -4.01 17.55
C LEU A 147 -5.05 -5.37 18.24
N LEU A 148 -3.84 -5.59 18.77
CA LEU A 148 -3.49 -6.78 19.53
C LEU A 148 -4.20 -6.85 20.89
N ASP A 149 -4.39 -5.73 21.58
CA ASP A 149 -5.17 -5.70 22.82
C ASP A 149 -6.62 -6.10 22.55
N LEU A 150 -7.20 -5.59 21.46
CA LEU A 150 -8.56 -5.95 21.04
C LEU A 150 -8.63 -7.41 20.57
N ALA A 151 -7.60 -7.89 19.86
CA ALA A 151 -7.46 -9.30 19.49
C ALA A 151 -7.43 -10.15 20.75
N THR A 152 -6.56 -9.84 21.72
CA THR A 152 -6.40 -10.66 22.92
C THR A 152 -7.60 -10.58 23.86
N ALA A 153 -8.22 -9.43 24.10
CA ALA A 153 -9.30 -9.26 25.08
C ALA A 153 -10.55 -10.14 24.83
N SER A 154 -10.81 -10.53 23.58
CA SER A 154 -11.96 -11.37 23.19
C SER A 154 -11.80 -12.86 23.57
N ILE A 155 -11.23 -13.22 24.73
CA ILE A 155 -10.96 -14.64 25.16
C ILE A 155 -12.25 -15.40 25.56
N ALA A 156 -13.44 -14.84 25.33
CA ALA A 156 -14.68 -15.56 25.60
C ALA A 156 -15.02 -16.65 24.55
N GLY A 157 -14.25 -16.78 23.46
CA GLY A 157 -14.40 -17.86 22.48
C GLY A 157 -13.09 -18.15 21.75
N GLY A 158 -12.65 -19.40 21.78
CA GLY A 158 -11.38 -19.83 21.17
C GLY A 158 -11.47 -19.97 19.64
N GLY A 159 -10.48 -19.42 18.94
CA GLY A 159 -10.30 -19.51 17.49
C GLY A 159 -9.37 -18.40 16.97
N PRO A 160 -8.71 -18.58 15.81
CA PRO A 160 -7.95 -17.52 15.17
C PRO A 160 -8.86 -16.33 14.88
N LYS A 161 -8.38 -15.14 15.20
CA LYS A 161 -9.20 -13.92 15.27
C LYS A 161 -9.15 -13.10 14.00
N PHE A 162 -8.12 -13.29 13.19
CA PHE A 162 -7.95 -12.65 11.89
C PHE A 162 -7.49 -13.68 10.85
N ASP A 163 -8.25 -13.85 9.78
CA ASP A 163 -7.82 -14.49 8.56
C ASP A 163 -7.15 -13.46 7.64
N LEU A 164 -5.82 -13.39 7.72
CA LEU A 164 -4.99 -12.54 6.88
C LEU A 164 -4.79 -13.12 5.48
N SER A 165 -5.33 -14.30 5.17
CA SER A 165 -5.28 -14.88 3.82
C SER A 165 -6.14 -14.14 2.80
N VAL A 166 -7.00 -13.22 3.27
CA VAL A 166 -7.82 -12.33 2.44
C VAL A 166 -7.06 -11.13 1.87
N LEU A 167 -5.81 -10.91 2.31
CA LEU A 167 -4.93 -9.82 1.86
C LEU A 167 -3.90 -10.37 0.86
N TYR A 168 -4.08 -10.04 -0.42
CA TYR A 168 -3.24 -10.52 -1.51
C TYR A 168 -2.18 -9.48 -1.86
N PRO A 169 -0.89 -9.75 -1.61
CA PRO A 169 0.17 -8.82 -1.98
C PRO A 169 0.32 -8.75 -3.50
N VAL A 170 0.28 -7.53 -4.04
CA VAL A 170 0.27 -7.28 -5.49
C VAL A 170 1.35 -6.31 -5.96
N ALA A 171 1.92 -5.51 -5.06
CA ALA A 171 3.11 -4.71 -5.36
C ALA A 171 3.94 -4.40 -4.10
N ARG A 172 5.19 -3.97 -4.32
CA ARG A 172 6.06 -3.38 -3.31
C ARG A 172 6.71 -2.14 -3.89
N TRP A 173 6.68 -1.03 -3.16
CA TRP A 173 7.27 0.24 -3.56
C TRP A 173 8.12 0.83 -2.44
N VAL A 174 9.37 1.15 -2.76
CA VAL A 174 10.27 1.82 -1.83
C VAL A 174 10.45 3.26 -2.26
N THR A 175 10.21 4.20 -1.35
CA THR A 175 10.45 5.63 -1.57
C THR A 175 11.91 5.86 -2.00
N PRO A 176 12.17 6.61 -3.08
CA PRO A 176 13.53 6.90 -3.53
C PRO A 176 14.33 7.70 -2.49
N MET A 177 15.64 7.80 -2.70
CA MET A 177 16.54 8.65 -1.89
C MET A 177 16.24 10.14 -2.13
N ALA A 178 16.72 11.00 -1.23
CA ALA A 178 16.46 12.45 -1.16
C ALA A 178 15.08 12.87 -0.61
N GLU A 179 14.29 11.91 -0.13
CA GLU A 179 13.05 12.17 0.60
C GLU A 179 13.27 12.22 2.12
N ASN A 180 12.63 13.17 2.81
CA ASN A 180 12.75 13.33 4.27
C ASN A 180 12.13 12.16 5.06
N LYS A 181 11.26 11.37 4.41
CA LYS A 181 10.63 10.18 4.97
C LYS A 181 10.62 9.11 3.88
N ARG A 182 11.16 7.94 4.19
CA ARG A 182 11.20 6.81 3.27
C ARG A 182 10.41 5.64 3.81
N TYR A 183 9.69 4.97 2.92
CA TYR A 183 8.87 3.81 3.23
C TYR A 183 9.19 2.67 2.27
N ASP A 184 9.14 1.44 2.76
CA ASP A 184 9.10 0.20 2.00
C ASP A 184 7.67 -0.34 2.13
N THR A 185 6.85 -0.02 1.13
CA THR A 185 5.40 -0.14 1.20
C THR A 185 4.94 -1.36 0.43
N ALA A 186 4.28 -2.29 1.13
CA ALA A 186 3.58 -3.40 0.50
C ALA A 186 2.15 -2.99 0.13
N PHE A 187 1.75 -3.28 -1.10
CA PHE A 187 0.40 -3.06 -1.59
C PHE A 187 -0.36 -4.38 -1.59
N PHE A 188 -1.50 -4.40 -0.91
CA PHE A 188 -2.41 -5.53 -0.85
C PHE A 188 -3.68 -5.21 -1.64
N LEU A 189 -4.24 -6.24 -2.26
CA LEU A 189 -5.60 -6.26 -2.78
C LEU A 189 -6.48 -7.03 -1.79
N ALA A 190 -7.69 -6.55 -1.54
CA ALA A 190 -8.72 -7.29 -0.80
C ALA A 190 -10.12 -6.97 -1.32
N LEU A 191 -11.04 -7.93 -1.21
CA LEU A 191 -12.44 -7.66 -1.46
C LEU A 191 -13.03 -6.83 -0.32
N CYS A 192 -13.84 -5.83 -0.67
CA CYS A 192 -14.64 -5.13 0.30
C CYS A 192 -15.63 -6.10 0.95
N PRO A 193 -15.76 -6.11 2.28
CA PRO A 193 -16.86 -6.83 2.90
C PRO A 193 -18.22 -6.24 2.43
N SER A 194 -19.04 -7.03 1.73
CA SER A 194 -20.41 -6.71 1.27
C SER A 194 -21.28 -5.88 2.24
N GLY A 195 -21.89 -4.80 1.76
CA GLY A 195 -22.84 -4.01 2.56
C GLY A 195 -22.22 -3.19 3.70
N VAL A 196 -20.90 -3.01 3.70
CA VAL A 196 -20.22 -2.00 4.53
C VAL A 196 -19.83 -0.83 3.64
N GLU A 197 -20.20 0.37 4.08
CA GLU A 197 -19.75 1.61 3.44
C GLU A 197 -18.59 2.22 4.24
N PRO A 198 -17.57 2.75 3.56
CA PRO A 198 -16.42 3.37 4.20
C PRO A 198 -16.84 4.67 4.90
N VAL A 199 -16.29 4.90 6.09
CA VAL A 199 -16.42 6.15 6.82
C VAL A 199 -15.03 6.68 7.05
N VAL A 200 -14.70 7.86 6.54
CA VAL A 200 -13.36 8.45 6.76
C VAL A 200 -13.18 8.89 8.23
N ASP A 201 -11.93 9.00 8.66
CA ASP A 201 -11.57 9.44 10.02
C ASP A 201 -11.86 10.94 10.25
N GLY A 202 -11.97 11.71 9.15
CA GLY A 202 -12.15 13.16 9.16
C GLY A 202 -10.92 13.93 9.65
N ARG A 203 -9.78 13.25 9.84
CA ARG A 203 -8.51 13.81 10.33
C ARG A 203 -7.44 13.74 9.25
N GLU A 204 -7.08 12.54 8.83
CA GLU A 204 -6.14 12.32 7.74
C GLU A 204 -6.86 12.33 6.40
N ALA A 205 -7.97 11.59 6.31
CA ALA A 205 -8.81 11.52 5.14
C ALA A 205 -10.13 12.30 5.36
N VAL A 206 -10.50 13.14 4.41
CA VAL A 206 -11.78 13.88 4.45
C VAL A 206 -12.81 13.37 3.46
N HIS A 207 -12.39 12.51 2.55
CA HIS A 207 -13.29 11.94 1.56
C HIS A 207 -12.85 10.52 1.21
N ALA A 208 -13.85 9.66 1.06
CA ALA A 208 -13.71 8.33 0.51
C ALA A 208 -14.68 8.21 -0.67
N GLU A 209 -14.19 7.72 -1.80
CA GLU A 209 -15.00 7.44 -2.98
C GLU A 209 -14.70 6.06 -3.53
N TRP A 210 -15.75 5.39 -3.98
CA TRP A 210 -15.61 4.25 -4.87
C TRP A 210 -15.50 4.78 -6.29
N CYS A 211 -14.40 4.47 -6.96
CA CYS A 211 -14.15 4.95 -8.32
C CYS A 211 -13.76 3.80 -9.24
N ARG A 212 -14.15 3.91 -10.51
CA ARG A 212 -13.62 3.06 -11.57
C ARG A 212 -12.15 3.41 -11.77
N PRO A 213 -11.25 2.42 -11.90
CA PRO A 213 -9.83 2.71 -12.06
C PRO A 213 -9.51 3.59 -13.28
N ALA A 214 -10.17 3.35 -14.41
CA ALA A 214 -10.00 4.15 -15.63
C ALA A 214 -10.46 5.61 -15.45
N ASP A 215 -11.56 5.84 -14.73
CA ASP A 215 -12.08 7.19 -14.48
C ASP A 215 -11.15 7.98 -13.55
N ALA A 216 -10.55 7.32 -12.55
CA ALA A 216 -9.56 7.93 -11.67
C ALA A 216 -8.29 8.36 -12.44
N LEU A 217 -7.81 7.53 -13.37
CA LEU A 217 -6.69 7.89 -14.25
C LEU A 217 -7.04 9.08 -15.15
N ALA A 218 -8.22 9.08 -15.78
CA ALA A 218 -8.66 10.19 -16.62
C ALA A 218 -8.76 11.51 -15.84
N ARG A 219 -9.27 11.48 -14.60
CA ARG A 219 -9.32 12.65 -13.71
C ARG A 219 -7.93 13.13 -13.30
N TRP A 220 -6.98 12.24 -13.08
CA TRP A 220 -5.58 12.61 -12.80
C TRP A 220 -4.88 13.21 -14.02
N GLU A 221 -5.05 12.64 -15.21
CA GLU A 221 -4.54 13.21 -16.47
C GLU A 221 -5.14 14.60 -16.73
N ALA A 222 -6.40 14.83 -16.34
CA ALA A 222 -7.06 16.13 -16.41
C ALA A 222 -6.62 17.12 -15.31
N GLY A 223 -5.79 16.68 -14.35
CA GLY A 223 -5.34 17.50 -13.21
C GLY A 223 -6.36 17.69 -12.09
N GLU A 224 -7.46 16.92 -12.09
CA GLU A 224 -8.50 16.95 -11.05
C GLU A 224 -8.12 16.14 -9.80
N LEU A 225 -7.27 15.13 -9.97
CA LEU A 225 -6.69 14.32 -8.89
C LEU A 225 -5.17 14.49 -8.87
N THR A 226 -4.58 14.45 -7.68
CA THR A 226 -3.13 14.38 -7.52
C THR A 226 -2.75 13.00 -7.01
N MET A 227 -1.93 12.28 -7.78
CA MET A 227 -1.46 10.94 -7.45
C MET A 227 0.04 10.86 -7.63
N VAL A 228 0.69 10.01 -6.83
CA VAL A 228 2.10 9.64 -6.98
C VAL A 228 2.22 8.33 -7.74
N SER A 229 3.40 8.04 -8.29
CA SER A 229 3.63 6.89 -9.18
C SER A 229 3.19 5.53 -8.60
N PRO A 230 3.34 5.22 -7.29
CA PRO A 230 2.79 3.99 -6.75
C PRO A 230 1.26 3.92 -6.91
N THR A 231 0.54 5.00 -6.60
CA THR A 231 -0.92 5.08 -6.73
C THR A 231 -1.35 4.98 -8.20
N VAL A 232 -0.72 5.76 -9.09
CA VAL A 232 -1.01 5.73 -10.55
C VAL A 232 -0.80 4.32 -11.10
N SER A 233 0.30 3.66 -10.72
CA SER A 233 0.62 2.31 -11.17
C SER A 233 -0.46 1.29 -10.80
N MET A 234 -1.03 1.41 -9.59
CA MET A 234 -2.08 0.50 -9.13
C MET A 234 -3.37 0.73 -9.90
N PHE A 235 -3.76 1.99 -10.13
CA PHE A 235 -4.89 2.28 -10.99
C PHE A 235 -4.69 1.79 -12.43
N GLN A 236 -3.47 1.92 -13.00
CA GLN A 236 -3.15 1.38 -14.34
C GLN A 236 -3.34 -0.14 -14.39
N CYS A 237 -2.89 -0.87 -13.37
CA CYS A 237 -3.10 -2.32 -13.31
C CYS A 237 -4.59 -2.67 -13.15
N LEU A 238 -5.30 -2.03 -12.22
CA LEU A 238 -6.71 -2.29 -11.97
C LEU A 238 -7.60 -1.95 -13.18
N ALA A 239 -7.25 -0.93 -13.97
CA ALA A 239 -8.00 -0.53 -15.17
C ALA A 239 -8.00 -1.58 -16.30
N THR A 240 -7.19 -2.64 -16.18
CA THR A 240 -7.17 -3.77 -17.13
C THR A 240 -8.22 -4.85 -16.82
N TYR A 241 -8.98 -4.70 -15.73
CA TYR A 241 -9.99 -5.65 -15.28
C TYR A 241 -11.39 -5.05 -15.30
N SER A 242 -12.41 -5.90 -15.48
CA SER A 242 -13.81 -5.48 -15.49
C SER A 242 -14.55 -5.78 -14.20
N THR A 243 -14.08 -6.77 -13.41
CA THR A 243 -14.73 -7.20 -12.17
C THR A 243 -13.75 -7.46 -11.02
N ALA A 244 -14.26 -7.36 -9.79
CA ALA A 244 -13.55 -7.73 -8.57
C ALA A 244 -13.14 -9.21 -8.57
N THR A 245 -13.93 -10.08 -9.20
CA THR A 245 -13.61 -11.50 -9.33
C THR A 245 -12.39 -11.74 -10.22
N GLU A 246 -12.28 -11.04 -11.35
CA GLU A 246 -11.16 -11.18 -12.29
C GLU A 246 -9.84 -10.73 -11.65
N VAL A 247 -9.83 -9.56 -11.03
CA VAL A 247 -8.62 -9.02 -10.39
C VAL A 247 -8.21 -9.86 -9.18
N LEU A 248 -9.16 -10.39 -8.40
CA LEU A 248 -8.87 -11.32 -7.31
C LEU A 248 -8.23 -12.62 -7.83
N ALA A 249 -8.73 -13.17 -8.93
CA ALA A 249 -8.18 -14.38 -9.53
C ALA A 249 -6.72 -14.19 -9.97
N ALA A 250 -6.37 -13.00 -10.48
CA ALA A 250 -4.99 -12.64 -10.78
C ALA A 250 -4.14 -12.43 -9.51
N ALA A 251 -4.67 -11.79 -8.48
CA ALA A 251 -3.94 -11.56 -7.23
C ALA A 251 -3.64 -12.86 -6.44
N VAL A 252 -4.50 -13.88 -6.55
CA VAL A 252 -4.27 -15.22 -5.96
C VAL A 252 -3.11 -15.96 -6.63
N LYS A 253 -2.82 -15.65 -7.89
CA LYS A 253 -1.75 -16.25 -8.69
C LYS A 253 -0.83 -15.15 -9.21
N PRO A 254 -0.05 -14.50 -8.32
CA PRO A 254 0.80 -13.40 -8.73
C PRO A 254 1.75 -13.86 -9.83
N GLY A 255 1.88 -13.02 -10.86
CA GLY A 255 2.80 -13.24 -11.96
C GLY A 255 4.25 -12.98 -11.55
N GLN A 256 5.13 -12.97 -12.56
CA GLN A 256 6.51 -12.53 -12.34
C GLN A 256 6.54 -11.05 -11.93
N ALA A 257 7.41 -10.72 -10.97
CA ALA A 257 7.63 -9.33 -10.58
C ALA A 257 8.13 -8.52 -11.77
N ARG A 258 7.42 -7.43 -12.09
CA ARG A 258 7.82 -6.47 -13.11
C ARG A 258 8.26 -5.19 -12.42
N GLN A 259 9.52 -4.81 -12.60
CA GLN A 259 10.01 -3.54 -12.07
C GLN A 259 9.33 -2.38 -12.80
N ALA A 260 9.07 -1.29 -12.09
CA ALA A 260 8.47 -0.08 -12.64
C ALA A 260 9.55 0.95 -13.03
N SER A 261 9.30 1.71 -14.08
CA SER A 261 10.05 2.90 -14.46
C SER A 261 9.11 4.09 -14.62
N VAL A 262 9.62 5.29 -14.36
CA VAL A 262 8.86 6.55 -14.39
C VAL A 262 9.65 7.63 -15.12
N LEU A 263 8.94 8.56 -15.77
CA LEU A 263 9.53 9.79 -16.29
C LEU A 263 9.48 10.89 -15.22
N ASP A 264 8.30 11.06 -14.61
CA ASP A 264 8.04 11.94 -13.45
C ASP A 264 7.27 11.15 -12.37
N GLU A 265 7.43 11.52 -11.09
CA GLU A 265 6.71 10.84 -9.99
C GLU A 265 5.20 11.13 -9.96
N THR A 266 4.75 12.22 -10.59
CA THR A 266 3.42 12.80 -10.34
C THR A 266 2.64 13.13 -11.61
N SER A 267 3.32 13.28 -12.76
CA SER A 267 2.70 13.70 -14.03
C SER A 267 2.73 12.67 -15.15
N ASP A 268 3.34 11.50 -14.94
CA ASP A 268 3.57 10.54 -16.02
C ASP A 268 3.12 9.12 -15.67
N LEU A 269 2.61 8.43 -16.68
CA LEU A 269 2.23 7.03 -16.56
C LEU A 269 3.46 6.16 -16.25
N VAL A 270 3.25 5.19 -15.37
CA VAL A 270 4.24 4.17 -15.04
C VAL A 270 4.35 3.19 -16.21
N ARG A 271 5.58 2.72 -16.44
CA ARG A 271 5.87 1.62 -17.37
C ARG A 271 6.46 0.47 -16.57
N PHE A 272 6.09 -0.73 -16.93
CA PHE A 272 6.57 -1.95 -16.28
C PHE A 272 7.55 -2.67 -17.21
N GLU A 273 8.41 -3.50 -16.63
CA GLU A 273 9.28 -4.37 -17.41
C GLU A 273 8.46 -5.18 -18.43
N GLY A 274 8.84 -5.09 -19.71
CA GLY A 274 8.11 -5.66 -20.85
C GLY A 274 7.29 -4.64 -21.66
N ASP A 275 6.97 -3.47 -21.09
CA ASP A 275 6.27 -2.41 -21.81
C ASP A 275 7.17 -1.72 -22.85
N VAL A 276 6.54 -1.17 -23.88
CA VAL A 276 7.21 -0.25 -24.82
C VAL A 276 7.70 0.98 -24.04
N ASP A 277 8.90 1.45 -24.37
CA ASP A 277 9.57 2.58 -23.73
C ASP A 277 9.86 2.41 -22.24
N PHE A 278 9.88 1.18 -21.69
CA PHE A 278 10.26 0.94 -20.29
C PHE A 278 11.60 1.59 -19.89
N GLU A 279 12.61 1.50 -20.75
CA GLU A 279 13.91 2.18 -20.60
C GLU A 279 14.06 3.34 -21.60
N GLY A 280 12.93 3.99 -21.95
CA GLY A 280 12.90 5.12 -22.87
C GLY A 280 13.70 6.33 -22.35
N PRO A 281 14.08 7.28 -23.23
CA PRO A 281 14.90 8.43 -22.85
C PRO A 281 14.30 9.22 -21.68
N GLY A 282 15.13 9.49 -20.65
CA GLY A 282 14.75 10.26 -19.47
C GLY A 282 13.98 9.47 -18.41
N ARG A 283 13.55 8.22 -18.68
CA ARG A 283 12.94 7.38 -17.65
C ARG A 283 13.99 6.86 -16.69
N ARG A 284 13.59 6.68 -15.43
CA ARG A 284 14.39 6.06 -14.38
C ARG A 284 13.70 4.82 -13.84
N LEU A 285 14.51 3.80 -13.55
CA LEU A 285 14.03 2.63 -12.81
C LEU A 285 13.69 3.06 -11.38
N THR A 286 12.55 2.60 -10.90
CA THR A 286 12.09 2.80 -9.53
C THR A 286 12.45 1.59 -8.67
N LEU A 287 12.36 1.74 -7.35
CA LEU A 287 12.33 0.61 -6.41
C LEU A 287 10.89 0.13 -6.22
N GLY A 288 10.16 0.01 -7.33
CA GLY A 288 8.77 -0.44 -7.40
C GLY A 288 8.67 -1.71 -8.22
N TRP A 289 7.99 -2.72 -7.69
CA TRP A 289 7.72 -3.99 -8.36
C TRP A 289 6.24 -4.33 -8.25
N VAL A 290 5.66 -4.79 -9.35
CA VAL A 290 4.25 -5.22 -9.42
C VAL A 290 4.18 -6.67 -9.86
N TRP A 291 3.38 -7.46 -9.15
CA TRP A 291 3.12 -8.88 -9.44
C TRP A 291 1.71 -9.13 -9.99
N LEU A 292 0.84 -8.13 -9.92
CA LEU A 292 -0.45 -8.18 -10.60
C LEU A 292 -0.19 -8.14 -12.11
N GLU A 293 -0.52 -9.22 -12.81
CA GLU A 293 -0.45 -9.25 -14.28
C GLU A 293 -1.50 -8.29 -14.86
N SER A 294 -1.39 -7.94 -16.12
CA SER A 294 -2.49 -7.23 -16.78
C SER A 294 -3.63 -8.22 -17.03
N GLY A 295 -4.88 -7.77 -16.86
CA GLY A 295 -6.05 -8.51 -17.29
C GLY A 295 -5.96 -8.88 -18.77
N SER A 296 -6.53 -10.02 -19.15
CA SER A 296 -6.68 -10.37 -20.56
C SER A 296 -7.64 -9.36 -21.17
N VAL A 297 -7.14 -8.47 -22.03
CA VAL A 297 -7.98 -7.56 -22.81
C VAL A 297 -8.85 -8.43 -23.71
N ALA A 298 -10.16 -8.49 -23.42
CA ALA A 298 -11.14 -9.17 -24.25
C ALA A 298 -11.51 -8.33 -25.47
#